data_AF-A0A0N1EJ49-F1
#
_entry.id   AF-A0A0N1EJ49-F1
#
_cell.length_a   1.000
_cell.length_b   1.000
_cell.length_c   1.000
_cell.angle_alpha   90.00
_cell.angle_beta   90.00
_cell.angle_gamma   90.00
#
_symmetry.space_group_name_H-M   'P 1'
#
loop_
_entity.id
_entity.type
_entity.pdbx_description
1 polymer ?
#
loop_
_entity_poly.entity_id
_entity_poly.type
_entity_poly.pdbx_seq_one_letter_code
_entity_poly.pdbx_strand_id
1 'polypeptide(L)'
;MAAGSVEGPAAPLWQALAREMRVARELLEQLAGVLVTDERFVLDYIDQLQAFDLIAQHVDESAALLDRVAGGQSVGDAVGQVRLSVMQDRLRAALD
;
A
#
# COMPACT_ATOMS: atom_id res chain seq x y z
N MET A 1 4.63 -1.21 36.36
CA MET A 1 4.17 -1.73 35.06
C MET A 1 2.66 -1.61 35.00
N ALA A 2 2.15 -0.72 34.16
CA ALA A 2 0.75 -0.69 33.75
C ALA A 2 0.73 -0.20 32.30
N ALA A 3 0.85 -1.15 31.37
CA ALA A 3 0.60 -0.89 29.95
C ALA A 3 -0.92 -0.81 29.79
N GLY A 4 -1.47 0.40 29.91
CA GLY A 4 -2.86 0.68 29.60
C GLY A 4 -3.05 0.54 28.09
N SER A 5 -3.69 -0.56 27.71
CA SER A 5 -4.18 -0.92 26.38
C SER A 5 -4.83 0.25 25.64
N VAL A 6 -4.28 0.60 24.47
CA VAL A 6 -4.90 1.51 23.47
C VAL A 6 -6.03 0.77 22.70
N GLU A 7 -6.65 -0.25 23.30
CA GLU A 7 -7.72 -1.04 22.69
C GLU A 7 -9.08 -0.35 22.93
N GLY A 8 -9.23 0.82 22.33
CA GLY A 8 -10.51 1.50 22.12
C GLY A 8 -11.03 1.28 20.68
N PRO A 9 -12.19 1.86 20.31
CA PRO A 9 -12.99 1.57 19.10
C PRO A 9 -12.36 2.09 17.78
N ALA A 10 -11.05 1.99 17.63
CA ALA A 10 -10.30 2.44 16.48
C ALA A 10 -10.34 1.43 15.32
N ALA A 11 -10.74 0.18 15.54
CA ALA A 11 -10.82 -0.84 14.49
C ALA A 11 -11.73 -0.41 13.31
N PRO A 12 -12.95 0.13 13.53
CA PRO A 12 -13.76 0.71 12.44
C PRO A 12 -13.05 1.85 11.68
N LEU A 13 -12.28 2.70 12.38
CA LEU A 13 -11.51 3.77 11.74
C LEU A 13 -10.39 3.19 10.86
N TRP A 14 -9.63 2.21 11.35
CA TRP A 14 -8.58 1.56 10.60
C TRP A 14 -9.11 0.83 9.36
N GLN A 15 -10.25 0.15 9.48
CA GLN A 15 -10.93 -0.48 8.35
C GLN A 15 -11.43 0.55 7.33
N ALA A 16 -12.01 1.66 7.80
CA ALA A 16 -12.44 2.74 6.92
C ALA A 16 -11.25 3.31 6.14
N LEU A 17 -10.13 3.59 6.81
CA LEU A 17 -8.90 4.06 6.15
C LEU A 17 -8.34 3.03 5.18
N ALA A 18 -8.31 1.74 5.53
CA ALA A 18 -7.88 0.67 4.63
C ALA A 18 -8.75 0.60 3.36
N ARG A 19 -10.05 0.86 3.50
CA ARG A 19 -10.97 0.92 2.37
C ARG A 19 -10.73 2.15 1.49
N GLU A 20 -10.56 3.33 2.07
CA GLU A 20 -10.24 4.55 1.33
C GLU A 20 -8.91 4.41 0.55
N MET A 21 -7.92 3.74 1.13
CA MET A 21 -6.67 3.41 0.43
C MET A 21 -6.94 2.56 -0.82
N ARG A 22 -7.74 1.50 -0.72
CA ARG A 22 -8.10 0.67 -1.89
C ARG A 22 -8.84 1.45 -2.97
N VAL A 23 -9.73 2.36 -2.58
CA VAL A 23 -10.42 3.26 -3.51
C VAL A 23 -9.41 4.15 -4.23
N ALA A 24 -8.45 4.72 -3.50
CA ALA A 24 -7.38 5.53 -4.10
C ALA A 24 -6.52 4.73 -5.09
N ARG A 25 -6.21 3.46 -4.78
CA ARG A 25 -5.52 2.56 -5.71
C ARG A 25 -6.34 2.35 -6.99
N GLU A 26 -7.62 2.01 -6.87
CA GLU A 26 -8.48 1.79 -8.04
C GLU A 26 -8.54 3.02 -8.95
N LEU A 27 -8.60 4.24 -8.37
CA LEU A 27 -8.56 5.49 -9.13
C LEU A 27 -7.21 5.72 -9.82
N LEU A 28 -6.11 5.39 -9.15
CA LEU A 28 -4.76 5.48 -9.73
C LEU A 28 -4.59 4.52 -10.92
N GLU A 29 -5.05 3.28 -10.77
CA GLU A 29 -5.01 2.27 -11.85
C GLU A 29 -5.88 2.70 -13.04
N GLN A 30 -7.06 3.29 -12.80
CA GLN A 30 -7.89 3.85 -13.86
C GLN A 30 -7.19 5.00 -14.59
N LEU A 31 -6.54 5.91 -13.86
CA LEU A 31 -5.80 7.02 -14.46
C LEU A 31 -4.61 6.52 -15.28
N ALA A 32 -3.82 5.58 -14.74
CA ALA A 32 -2.73 4.94 -15.47
C ALA A 32 -3.26 4.26 -16.75
N GLY A 33 -4.39 3.55 -16.64
CA GLY A 33 -5.08 2.92 -17.76
C GLY A 33 -5.44 3.89 -18.88
N VAL A 34 -5.86 5.12 -18.56
CA VAL A 34 -6.12 6.17 -19.57
C VAL A 34 -4.81 6.64 -20.20
N LEU A 35 -3.77 6.89 -19.41
CA LEU A 35 -2.49 7.39 -19.90
C LEU A 35 -1.78 6.42 -20.84
N VAL A 36 -1.90 5.12 -20.60
CA VAL A 36 -1.27 4.09 -21.46
C VAL A 36 -1.96 3.89 -22.80
N THR A 37 -3.12 4.52 -23.03
CA THR A 37 -3.79 4.47 -24.34
C THR A 37 -3.12 5.33 -25.42
N ASP A 38 -2.28 6.30 -25.02
CA ASP A 38 -1.48 7.12 -25.93
C ASP A 38 -0.07 6.55 -26.07
N GLU A 39 0.20 5.91 -27.21
CA GLU A 39 1.49 5.27 -27.50
C GLU A 39 2.68 6.23 -27.45
N ARG A 40 2.50 7.49 -27.87
CA ARG A 40 3.60 8.48 -27.82
C ARG A 40 3.89 8.88 -26.39
N PHE A 41 2.84 9.12 -25.61
CA PHE A 41 2.97 9.44 -24.19
C PHE A 41 3.69 8.31 -23.44
N VAL A 42 3.33 7.05 -23.70
CA VAL A 42 3.99 5.90 -23.07
C VAL A 42 5.47 5.85 -23.41
N LEU A 43 5.84 6.01 -24.69
CA LEU A 43 7.25 5.97 -25.10
C LEU A 43 8.08 7.09 -24.47
N ASP A 44 7.48 8.28 -24.31
CA ASP A 44 8.15 9.43 -23.73
C ASP A 44 8.28 9.34 -22.19
N TYR A 45 7.40 8.59 -21.52
CA TYR A 45 7.26 8.60 -20.06
C TYR A 45 7.20 7.22 -19.38
N ILE A 46 7.69 6.16 -20.03
CA ILE A 46 7.57 4.78 -19.53
C ILE A 46 8.17 4.60 -18.12
N ASP A 47 9.31 5.24 -17.84
CA ASP A 47 9.97 5.14 -16.54
C ASP A 47 9.16 5.84 -15.44
N GLN A 48 8.51 6.96 -15.77
CA GLN A 48 7.64 7.67 -14.83
C GLN A 48 6.33 6.93 -14.63
N LEU A 49 5.84 6.21 -15.64
CA LEU A 49 4.65 5.37 -15.53
C LEU A 49 4.84 4.22 -14.53
N GLN A 50 6.06 3.68 -14.37
CA GLN A 50 6.37 2.70 -13.32
C GLN A 50 6.13 3.24 -11.90
N ALA A 51 6.14 4.56 -11.70
CA ALA A 51 5.81 5.15 -10.41
C ALA A 51 4.34 4.88 -10.01
N PHE A 52 3.43 4.71 -10.97
CA PHE A 52 2.04 4.33 -10.67
C PHE A 52 1.97 2.94 -10.04
N ASP A 53 2.70 1.97 -10.57
CA ASP A 53 2.75 0.61 -10.01
C ASP A 53 3.33 0.62 -8.59
N LEU A 54 4.40 1.40 -8.37
CA LEU A 54 5.00 1.57 -7.05
C LEU A 54 4.03 2.21 -6.04
N ILE A 55 3.28 3.24 -6.46
CA ILE A 55 2.28 3.87 -5.60
C ILE A 55 1.14 2.89 -5.30
N ALA A 56 0.65 2.14 -6.31
CA ALA A 56 -0.39 1.14 -6.12
C ALA A 56 0.03 0.07 -5.10
N GLN A 57 1.28 -0.42 -5.20
CA GLN A 57 1.86 -1.35 -4.23
C GLN A 57 1.87 -0.74 -2.81
N HIS A 58 2.38 0.47 -2.64
CA HIS A 58 2.45 1.09 -1.30
C HIS A 58 1.07 1.34 -0.68
N VAL A 59 0.09 1.69 -1.50
CA VAL A 59 -1.29 1.88 -1.04
C VAL A 59 -1.89 0.54 -0.58
N ASP A 60 -1.67 -0.55 -1.31
CA ASP A 60 -2.11 -1.90 -0.91
C ASP A 60 -1.41 -2.37 0.38
N GLU A 61 -0.11 -2.18 0.50
CA GLU A 61 0.65 -2.50 1.71
C GLU A 61 0.14 -1.74 2.94
N SER A 62 -0.18 -0.45 2.74
CA SER A 62 -0.74 0.40 3.79
C SER A 62 -2.14 -0.06 4.20
N ALA A 63 -2.99 -0.42 3.24
CA ALA A 63 -4.31 -0.99 3.53
C ALA A 63 -4.20 -2.31 4.31
N ALA A 64 -3.29 -3.21 3.90
CA ALA A 64 -3.05 -4.47 4.59
C ALA A 64 -2.50 -4.27 6.01
N LEU A 65 -1.64 -3.26 6.22
CA LEU A 65 -1.19 -2.88 7.56
C LEU A 65 -2.35 -2.41 8.45
N LEU A 66 -3.22 -1.56 7.92
CA LEU A 66 -4.37 -1.04 8.65
C LEU A 66 -5.36 -2.17 9.01
N ASP A 67 -5.58 -3.14 8.12
CA ASP A 67 -6.41 -4.31 8.41
C ASP A 67 -5.82 -5.18 9.52
N ARG A 68 -4.50 -5.37 9.54
CA ARG A 68 -3.83 -6.12 10.63
C ARG A 68 -4.01 -5.41 11.97
N VAL A 69 -3.84 -4.10 12.01
CA VAL A 69 -4.06 -3.31 13.23
C VAL A 69 -5.54 -3.35 13.64
N ALA A 70 -6.47 -3.27 12.69
CA ALA A 70 -7.91 -3.41 12.97
C ALA A 70 -8.28 -4.80 13.50
N GLY A 71 -7.56 -5.84 13.07
CA GLY A 71 -7.68 -7.22 13.54
C GLY A 71 -7.06 -7.47 14.92
N GLY A 72 -6.54 -6.44 15.59
CA GLY A 72 -5.96 -6.54 16.93
C GLY A 72 -4.46 -6.85 16.96
N GLN A 73 -3.78 -6.85 15.81
CA GLN A 73 -2.33 -6.97 15.80
C GLN A 73 -1.68 -5.70 16.35
N SER A 74 -0.59 -5.86 17.12
CA SER A 74 0.18 -4.73 17.60
C SER A 74 0.73 -3.92 16.41
N VAL A 75 0.74 -2.58 16.54
CA VAL A 75 1.26 -1.69 15.49
C VAL A 75 2.72 -2.04 15.15
N GLY A 76 3.52 -2.37 16.15
CA GLY A 76 4.93 -2.75 15.96
C GLY A 76 5.09 -3.99 15.09
N ASP A 77 4.30 -5.04 15.36
CA ASP A 77 4.33 -6.26 14.55
C ASP A 77 3.78 -6.02 13.14
N ALA A 78 2.71 -5.22 13.03
CA ALA A 78 2.08 -4.92 11.74
C ALA A 78 3.02 -4.14 10.80
N VAL A 79 3.77 -3.17 11.34
CA VAL A 79 4.83 -2.42 10.63
C VAL A 79 6.02 -3.32 10.30
N GLY A 80 6.41 -4.20 11.22
CA GLY A 80 7.50 -5.16 11.01
C GLY A 80 7.28 -6.02 9.76
N GLN A 81 6.04 -6.45 9.52
CA GLN A 81 5.68 -7.23 8.32
C GLN A 81 5.80 -6.43 7.02
N VAL A 82 5.41 -5.14 7.00
CA VAL A 82 5.58 -4.29 5.79
C VAL A 82 7.07 -4.17 5.44
N ARG A 83 7.92 -3.90 6.44
CA ARG A 83 9.37 -3.80 6.22
C ARG A 83 9.97 -5.08 5.65
N LEU A 84 9.48 -6.24 6.07
CA LEU A 84 9.92 -7.52 5.54
C LEU A 84 9.50 -7.69 4.07
N SER A 85 8.25 -7.37 3.71
CA SER A 85 7.79 -7.40 2.33
C SER A 85 8.63 -6.48 1.44
N VAL A 86 8.86 -5.23 1.86
CA VAL A 86 9.72 -4.27 1.14
C VAL A 86 11.15 -4.81 0.96
N MET A 87 11.71 -5.47 1.97
CA MET A 87 13.03 -6.10 1.84
C MET A 87 13.03 -7.27 0.85
N GLN A 88 11.97 -8.09 0.83
CA GLN A 88 11.83 -9.22 -0.09
C GLN A 88 11.65 -8.75 -1.54
N ASP A 89 10.87 -7.70 -1.77
CA ASP A 89 10.64 -7.16 -3.10
C ASP A 89 11.90 -6.52 -3.67
N ARG A 90 12.64 -5.77 -2.84
CA ARG A 90 13.96 -5.23 -3.22
C ARG A 90 14.97 -6.33 -3.55
N LEU A 91 14.91 -7.46 -2.83
CA LEU A 91 15.76 -8.61 -3.12
C LEU A 91 15.37 -9.28 -4.44
N ARG A 92 14.07 -9.45 -4.71
CA ARG A 92 13.57 -10.04 -5.96
C ARG A 92 13.93 -9.19 -7.17
N ALA A 93 13.70 -7.88 -7.10
CA ALA A 93 14.06 -6.94 -8.16
C ALA A 93 15.57 -6.85 -8.44
N ALA A 94 16.42 -7.26 -7.50
CA ALA A 94 17.88 -7.33 -7.69
C ALA A 94 18.35 -8.68 -8.27
N LEU A 95 17.47 -9.69 -8.32
CA LEU A 95 17.74 -11.02 -8.85
C LEU A 95 17.19 -11.22 -10.28
N ASP A 96 16.26 -10.36 -10.70
CA ASP A 96 15.74 -10.25 -12.07
C ASP A 96 16.62 -9.30 -12.91
#